data_AF-A0A2P4SIN6-F1
#
_entry.id   AF-A0A2P4SIN6-F1
#
_cell.length_a   1.000
_cell.length_b   1.000
_cell.length_c   1.000
_cell.angle_alpha   90.00
_cell.angle_beta   90.00
_cell.angle_gamma   90.00
#
_symmetry.space_group_name_H-M   'P 1'
#
loop_
_entity.id
_entity.type
_entity.pdbx_description
1 polymer ?
#
loop_
_entity_poly.entity_id
_entity_poly.type
_entity_poly.pdbx_seq_one_letter_code
_entity_poly.pdbx_strand_id
1 'polypeptide(L)'
;PGISGYSQTTEKAGPSLMQCLQKAEEVIPLKQHQETPVYLGATAGMRLLRLENKDAADKVLSSVEKTLRSAPFNFQGARIISGQEEGAYGWITINYLLGNFKQAFSAFYFVMNFLNLTSDNPFTLDKVASAIKKFCARPWHEVKLQYHQIKEKYLSEYCFSGAYILSLLENGYEFTTANWQRIHFLGKIGSSDAGWTLGYMLNLTNMIPAEEPPAPPLSYGSYVGLMVLCSLVLVSVILLAWLLFHKPKCLQKGIV
;
A
#
# COMPACT_ATOMS: atom_id res chain seq x y z
N PRO A 1 1.99 -0.58 23.79
CA PRO A 1 1.43 -1.86 23.30
C PRO A 1 0.38 -1.56 22.22
N GLY A 2 -0.16 -2.56 21.52
CA GLY A 2 -1.33 -2.36 20.66
C GLY A 2 -2.59 -2.02 21.47
N ILE A 3 -3.63 -1.51 20.81
CA ILE A 3 -4.87 -1.07 21.48
C ILE A 3 -5.61 -2.18 22.26
N SER A 4 -5.46 -3.45 21.85
CA SER A 4 -6.00 -4.59 22.59
C SER A 4 -5.37 -4.80 23.97
N GLY A 5 -4.16 -4.29 24.19
CA GLY A 5 -3.48 -4.32 25.50
C GLY A 5 -4.15 -3.43 26.56
N TYR A 6 -5.13 -2.60 26.17
CA TYR A 6 -5.93 -1.79 27.08
C TYR A 6 -7.25 -2.46 27.48
N SER A 7 -7.39 -3.78 27.32
CA SER A 7 -8.61 -4.53 27.65
C SER A 7 -9.13 -4.29 29.07
N GLN A 8 -8.22 -4.06 30.03
CA GLN A 8 -8.55 -3.76 31.44
C GLN A 8 -8.67 -2.25 31.73
N THR A 9 -8.22 -1.38 30.82
CA THR A 9 -8.22 0.10 30.98
C THR A 9 -8.63 0.75 29.66
N THR A 10 -9.82 0.38 29.18
CA THR A 10 -10.30 0.68 27.81
C THR A 10 -10.32 2.18 27.49
N GLU A 11 -10.52 3.02 28.50
CA GLU A 11 -10.51 4.49 28.41
C GLU A 11 -9.14 5.06 28.00
N LYS A 12 -8.04 4.31 28.20
CA LYS A 12 -6.69 4.74 27.81
C LYS A 12 -6.32 4.39 26.36
N ALA A 13 -7.12 3.58 25.68
CA ALA A 13 -6.85 3.18 24.30
C ALA A 13 -6.83 4.36 23.33
N GLY A 14 -7.85 5.22 23.34
CA GLY A 14 -7.89 6.44 22.52
C GLY A 14 -6.75 7.41 22.83
N PRO A 15 -6.56 7.84 24.10
CA PRO A 15 -5.47 8.73 24.50
C PRO A 15 -4.07 8.25 24.09
N SER A 16 -3.85 6.94 23.95
CA SER A 16 -2.58 6.39 23.47
C SER A 16 -2.20 6.86 22.05
N LEU A 17 -3.15 7.34 21.25
CA LEU A 17 -2.95 7.82 19.89
C LEU A 17 -2.61 9.32 19.81
N MET A 18 -2.81 10.09 20.88
CA MET A 18 -2.75 11.56 20.84
C MET A 18 -1.40 12.10 20.37
N GLN A 19 -0.30 11.49 20.82
CA GLN A 19 1.05 11.91 20.41
C GLN A 19 1.25 11.80 18.89
N CYS A 20 0.74 10.72 18.28
CA CYS A 20 0.83 10.51 16.84
C CYS A 20 -0.12 11.42 16.06
N LEU A 21 -1.33 11.69 16.59
CA LEU A 21 -2.29 12.60 15.97
C LEU A 21 -1.78 14.03 15.95
N GLN A 22 -1.22 14.52 17.06
CA GLN A 22 -0.58 15.82 17.12
C GLN A 22 0.56 15.92 16.10
N LYS A 23 1.34 14.85 15.94
CA LYS A 23 2.39 14.85 14.92
C LYS A 23 1.84 14.93 13.49
N ALA A 24 0.70 14.29 13.23
CA ALA A 24 0.03 14.39 11.94
C ALA A 24 -0.50 15.82 11.68
N GLU A 25 -1.05 16.49 12.70
CA GLU A 25 -1.52 17.88 12.62
C GLU A 25 -0.39 18.86 12.29
N GLU A 26 0.82 18.65 12.83
CA GLU A 26 2.01 19.44 12.51
C GLU A 26 2.48 19.28 11.05
N VAL A 27 2.31 18.08 10.49
CA VAL A 27 2.85 17.74 9.17
C VAL A 27 1.87 18.11 8.05
N ILE A 28 0.57 17.92 8.29
CA ILE A 28 -0.46 18.19 7.28
C ILE A 28 -0.80 19.69 7.31
N PRO A 29 -0.82 20.39 6.17
CA PRO A 29 -1.23 21.79 6.11
C PRO A 29 -2.63 22.02 6.71
N LEU A 30 -2.79 23.08 7.51
CA LEU A 30 -4.04 23.42 8.21
C LEU A 30 -5.28 23.43 7.29
N LYS A 31 -5.12 23.91 6.05
CA LYS A 31 -6.20 23.98 5.05
C LYS A 31 -6.70 22.60 4.60
N GLN A 32 -5.87 21.56 4.73
CA GLN A 32 -6.17 20.21 4.30
C GLN A 32 -6.68 19.32 5.44
N HIS A 33 -6.67 19.79 6.69
CA HIS A 33 -7.06 18.97 7.85
C HIS A 33 -8.46 18.38 7.66
N GLN A 34 -9.46 19.22 7.40
CA GLN A 34 -10.87 18.80 7.26
C GLN A 34 -11.15 17.91 6.04
N GLU A 35 -10.27 17.91 5.03
CA GLU A 35 -10.42 17.07 3.84
C GLU A 35 -9.64 15.76 3.97
N THR A 36 -8.64 15.70 4.85
CA THR A 36 -7.77 14.54 5.01
C THR A 36 -8.51 13.42 5.72
N PRO A 37 -8.78 12.28 5.05
CA PRO A 37 -9.50 11.19 5.65
C PRO A 37 -8.62 10.42 6.62
N VAL A 38 -9.16 10.08 7.80
CA VAL A 38 -8.49 9.25 8.80
C VAL A 38 -9.29 8.00 9.10
N TYR A 39 -8.62 6.86 9.05
CA TYR A 39 -9.18 5.53 9.27
C TYR A 39 -8.37 4.80 10.32
N LEU A 40 -9.02 3.90 11.07
CA LEU A 40 -8.31 2.95 11.92
C LEU A 40 -8.73 1.52 11.59
N GLY A 41 -7.73 0.70 11.22
CA GLY A 41 -7.87 -0.74 11.06
C GLY A 41 -7.16 -1.47 12.19
N ALA A 42 -7.89 -2.26 12.97
CA ALA A 42 -7.31 -3.15 13.98
C ALA A 42 -7.26 -4.59 13.48
N THR A 43 -6.18 -5.32 13.79
CA THR A 43 -5.88 -6.64 13.22
C THR A 43 -6.01 -7.75 14.27
N ALA A 44 -5.15 -8.78 14.21
CA ALA A 44 -5.25 -9.99 15.02
C ALA A 44 -5.42 -9.75 16.53
N GLY A 45 -4.71 -8.78 17.12
CA GLY A 45 -4.81 -8.49 18.56
C GLY A 45 -6.22 -8.11 19.00
N MET A 46 -6.96 -7.35 18.19
CA MET A 46 -8.36 -7.01 18.48
C MET A 46 -9.32 -8.12 18.08
N ARG A 47 -8.98 -8.95 17.06
CA ARG A 47 -9.74 -10.17 16.76
C ARG A 47 -9.75 -11.12 17.96
N LEU A 48 -8.59 -11.33 18.59
CA LEU A 48 -8.44 -12.14 19.80
C LEU A 48 -9.23 -11.54 20.97
N LEU A 49 -9.03 -10.25 21.27
CA LEU A 49 -9.76 -9.60 22.36
C LEU A 49 -11.27 -9.70 22.17
N ARG A 50 -11.79 -9.56 20.95
CA ARG A 50 -13.23 -9.68 20.67
C ARG A 50 -13.76 -11.11 20.91
N LEU A 51 -12.94 -12.14 20.69
CA LEU A 51 -13.29 -13.53 20.99
C LEU A 51 -13.30 -13.78 22.50
N GLU A 52 -12.34 -13.20 23.23
CA GLU A 52 -12.21 -13.36 24.69
C GLU A 52 -13.26 -12.53 25.46
N ASN A 53 -13.42 -11.26 25.08
CA ASN A 53 -14.30 -10.30 25.72
C ASN A 53 -14.76 -9.24 24.71
N LYS A 54 -15.91 -9.49 24.10
CA LYS A 54 -16.53 -8.60 23.11
C LYS A 54 -16.76 -7.20 23.66
N ASP A 55 -17.29 -7.06 24.87
CA ASP A 55 -17.57 -5.76 25.48
C ASP A 55 -16.31 -4.93 25.67
N ALA A 56 -15.20 -5.56 26.09
CA ALA A 56 -13.91 -4.88 26.20
C ALA A 56 -13.39 -4.42 24.83
N ALA A 57 -13.50 -5.27 23.80
CA ALA A 57 -13.12 -4.90 22.43
C ALA A 57 -13.93 -3.70 21.91
N ASP A 58 -15.25 -3.70 22.13
CA ASP A 58 -16.15 -2.63 21.70
C ASP A 58 -15.86 -1.33 22.46
N LYS A 59 -15.56 -1.40 23.77
CA LYS A 59 -15.15 -0.23 24.56
C LYS A 59 -13.79 0.34 24.13
N VAL A 60 -12.82 -0.52 23.79
CA VAL A 60 -11.52 -0.11 23.24
C VAL A 60 -11.71 0.63 21.92
N LEU A 61 -12.49 0.08 20.98
CA LEU A 61 -12.79 0.75 19.72
C LEU A 61 -13.52 2.07 19.95
N SER A 62 -14.52 2.10 20.84
CA SER A 62 -15.27 3.32 21.17
C SER A 62 -14.38 4.44 21.72
N SER A 63 -13.42 4.09 22.58
CA SER A 63 -12.43 5.02 23.12
C SER A 63 -11.55 5.60 22.00
N VAL A 64 -11.10 4.75 21.09
CA VAL A 64 -10.31 5.14 19.92
C VAL A 64 -11.10 6.03 18.96
N GLU A 65 -12.35 5.68 18.63
CA GLU A 65 -13.23 6.50 17.81
C GLU A 65 -13.44 7.88 18.41
N LYS A 66 -13.69 7.95 19.72
CA LYS A 66 -13.87 9.24 20.41
C LYS A 66 -12.66 10.15 20.24
N THR A 67 -11.45 9.60 20.39
CA THR A 67 -10.22 10.37 20.18
C THR A 67 -10.04 10.79 18.72
N LEU A 68 -10.27 9.90 17.76
CA LEU A 68 -10.12 10.22 16.34
C LEU A 68 -11.14 11.25 15.85
N ARG A 69 -12.38 11.20 16.35
CA ARG A 69 -13.42 12.21 16.07
C ARG A 69 -13.10 13.59 16.65
N SER A 70 -12.25 13.67 17.67
CA SER A 70 -11.84 14.93 18.28
C SER A 70 -10.68 15.63 17.56
N ALA A 71 -9.98 14.91 16.68
CA ALA A 71 -8.92 15.47 15.85
C ALA A 71 -9.51 16.29 14.68
N PRO A 72 -8.78 17.27 14.10
CA PRO A 72 -9.28 18.14 13.04
C PRO A 72 -9.38 17.45 11.66
N PHE A 73 -9.30 16.12 11.62
CA PHE A 73 -9.32 15.32 10.39
C PHE A 73 -10.70 14.76 10.08
N ASN A 74 -10.91 14.38 8.82
CA ASN A 74 -12.14 13.74 8.38
C ASN A 74 -12.18 12.27 8.83
N PHE A 75 -12.72 12.00 10.01
CA PHE A 75 -12.79 10.63 10.54
C PHE A 75 -13.83 9.77 9.80
N GLN A 76 -13.34 8.69 9.19
CA GLN A 76 -14.13 7.80 8.34
C GLN A 76 -14.52 6.48 9.02
N GLY A 77 -13.94 6.15 10.17
CA GLY A 77 -14.31 4.97 10.97
C GLY A 77 -13.15 4.18 11.54
N ALA A 78 -13.44 3.41 12.58
CA ALA A 78 -12.52 2.46 13.20
C ALA A 78 -13.14 1.06 13.17
N ARG A 79 -12.40 0.06 12.68
CA ARG A 79 -12.92 -1.31 12.60
C ARG A 79 -11.86 -2.37 12.79
N ILE A 80 -12.30 -3.56 13.17
CA ILE A 80 -11.47 -4.76 13.17
C ILE A 80 -11.54 -5.37 11.77
N ILE A 81 -10.43 -5.39 11.05
CA ILE A 81 -10.34 -5.99 9.72
C ILE A 81 -10.18 -7.52 9.83
N SER A 82 -10.71 -8.24 8.84
CA SER A 82 -10.54 -9.69 8.74
C SER A 82 -9.11 -10.06 8.36
N GLY A 83 -8.72 -11.33 8.56
CA GLY A 83 -7.41 -11.81 8.14
C GLY A 83 -7.25 -11.81 6.61
N GLN A 84 -8.33 -12.09 5.89
CA GLN A 84 -8.38 -12.03 4.43
C GLN A 84 -8.14 -10.61 3.93
N GLU A 85 -8.80 -9.62 4.54
CA GLU A 85 -8.58 -8.21 4.23
C GLU A 85 -7.15 -7.77 4.52
N GLU A 86 -6.61 -8.09 5.70
CA GLU A 86 -5.23 -7.76 6.06
C GLU A 86 -4.22 -8.31 5.04
N GLY A 87 -4.40 -9.56 4.60
CA GLY A 87 -3.59 -10.17 3.56
C GLY A 87 -3.76 -9.53 2.18
N ALA A 88 -5.01 -9.34 1.74
CA ALA A 88 -5.34 -8.77 0.43
C ALA A 88 -4.86 -7.32 0.30
N TYR A 89 -5.02 -6.49 1.32
CA TYR A 89 -4.51 -5.12 1.29
C TYR A 89 -2.98 -5.06 1.30
N GLY A 90 -2.31 -5.98 1.99
CA GLY A 90 -0.85 -6.11 1.89
C GLY A 90 -0.39 -6.47 0.47
N TRP A 91 -1.10 -7.41 -0.16
CA TRP A 91 -0.88 -7.80 -1.56
C TRP A 91 -1.08 -6.63 -2.52
N ILE A 92 -2.14 -5.82 -2.33
CA ILE A 92 -2.41 -4.62 -3.12
C ILE A 92 -1.26 -3.61 -2.98
N THR A 93 -0.84 -3.29 -1.75
CA THR A 93 0.26 -2.35 -1.49
C THR A 93 1.51 -2.72 -2.27
N ILE A 94 1.92 -3.98 -2.20
CA ILE A 94 3.14 -4.45 -2.84
C ILE A 94 3.06 -4.28 -4.36
N ASN A 95 1.90 -4.56 -4.96
CA ASN A 95 1.77 -4.61 -6.42
C ASN A 95 1.49 -3.25 -7.02
N TYR A 96 0.78 -2.43 -6.27
CA TYR A 96 0.66 -1.02 -6.57
C TYR A 96 2.04 -0.34 -6.62
N LEU A 97 2.98 -0.73 -5.76
CA LEU A 97 4.30 -0.11 -5.68
C LEU A 97 5.39 -0.77 -6.54
N LEU A 98 5.36 -2.10 -6.76
CA LEU A 98 6.43 -2.86 -7.46
C LEU A 98 5.96 -3.64 -8.69
N GLY A 99 4.65 -3.89 -8.84
CA GLY A 99 4.12 -4.79 -9.86
C GLY A 99 4.59 -6.25 -9.76
N ASN A 100 5.00 -6.74 -8.58
CA ASN A 100 5.51 -8.11 -8.40
C ASN A 100 5.27 -8.63 -6.96
N PHE A 101 5.00 -9.94 -6.79
CA PHE A 101 4.49 -10.63 -5.58
C PHE A 101 5.52 -11.32 -4.67
N LYS A 102 6.81 -11.11 -4.90
CA LYS A 102 7.87 -11.94 -4.35
C LYS A 102 8.42 -11.48 -3.00
N GLN A 103 7.65 -10.73 -2.20
CA GLN A 103 8.16 -9.98 -1.05
C GLN A 103 7.62 -10.49 0.30
N ALA A 104 8.50 -10.58 1.29
CA ALA A 104 8.19 -10.79 2.70
C ALA A 104 8.54 -9.54 3.51
N PHE A 105 7.63 -9.06 4.36
CA PHE A 105 7.73 -7.76 5.03
C PHE A 105 7.38 -7.86 6.52
N SER A 106 7.31 -6.73 7.22
CA SER A 106 7.04 -6.67 8.67
C SER A 106 8.08 -7.48 9.46
N ALA A 107 7.66 -8.35 10.39
CA ALA A 107 8.57 -9.13 11.24
C ALA A 107 9.56 -10.00 10.44
N PHE A 108 9.14 -10.52 9.28
CA PHE A 108 10.04 -11.25 8.38
C PHE A 108 11.25 -10.39 8.00
N TYR A 109 11.01 -9.13 7.59
CA TYR A 109 12.07 -8.20 7.23
C TYR A 109 12.96 -7.85 8.43
N PHE A 110 12.39 -7.44 9.57
CA PHE A 110 13.22 -6.99 10.69
C PHE A 110 14.12 -8.10 11.26
N VAL A 111 13.62 -9.33 11.34
CA VAL A 111 14.41 -10.49 11.81
C VAL A 111 15.50 -10.84 10.80
N MET A 112 15.16 -10.92 9.51
CA MET A 112 16.17 -11.18 8.47
C MET A 112 17.20 -10.06 8.37
N ASN A 113 16.78 -8.81 8.53
CA ASN A 113 17.67 -7.66 8.53
C ASN A 113 18.65 -7.69 9.72
N PHE A 114 18.17 -8.04 10.91
CA PHE A 114 19.02 -8.22 12.08
C PHE A 114 20.11 -9.29 11.86
N LEU A 115 19.77 -10.36 11.14
CA LEU A 115 20.70 -11.43 10.75
C LEU A 115 21.56 -11.09 9.51
N ASN A 116 21.45 -9.88 8.96
CA ASN A 116 22.08 -9.44 7.72
C ASN A 116 21.72 -10.31 6.50
N LEU A 117 20.43 -10.68 6.39
CA LEU A 117 19.86 -11.55 5.35
C LEU A 117 18.91 -10.81 4.38
N THR A 118 19.07 -9.48 4.25
CA THR A 118 18.19 -8.59 3.46
C THR A 118 18.88 -7.91 2.26
N SER A 119 19.93 -8.53 1.71
CA SER A 119 20.67 -8.00 0.55
C SER A 119 19.87 -8.06 -0.75
N ASP A 120 20.28 -7.25 -1.74
CA ASP A 120 19.68 -7.20 -3.08
C ASP A 120 19.69 -8.57 -3.78
N ASN A 121 20.72 -9.38 -3.50
CA ASN A 121 20.81 -10.76 -3.97
C ASN A 121 20.25 -11.74 -2.92
N PRO A 122 19.29 -12.60 -3.29
CA PRO A 122 18.66 -13.52 -2.35
C PRO A 122 19.65 -14.59 -1.87
N PHE A 123 19.66 -14.85 -0.56
CA PHE A 123 20.48 -15.88 0.07
C PHE A 123 19.90 -17.27 -0.17
N THR A 124 20.73 -18.32 -0.18
CA THR A 124 20.26 -19.71 -0.22
C THR A 124 19.65 -20.12 1.12
N LEU A 125 18.72 -21.09 1.08
CA LEU A 125 18.10 -21.67 2.27
C LEU A 125 19.15 -22.14 3.30
N ASP A 126 20.18 -22.86 2.85
CA ASP A 126 21.26 -23.36 3.73
C ASP A 126 22.03 -22.23 4.44
N LYS A 127 22.24 -21.11 3.73
CA LYS A 127 22.94 -19.94 4.30
C LYS A 127 22.08 -19.25 5.34
N VAL A 128 20.77 -19.13 5.12
CA VAL A 128 19.83 -18.60 6.10
C VAL A 128 19.79 -19.50 7.35
N ALA A 129 19.61 -20.81 7.17
CA ALA A 129 19.59 -21.78 8.26
C ALA A 129 20.89 -21.76 9.08
N SER A 130 22.04 -21.70 8.39
CA SER A 130 23.36 -21.62 9.03
C SER A 130 23.55 -20.33 9.83
N ALA A 131 23.08 -19.19 9.30
CA ALA A 131 23.14 -17.90 9.99
C ALA A 131 22.29 -17.90 11.28
N ILE A 132 21.06 -18.42 11.21
CA ILE A 132 20.18 -18.55 12.38
C ILE A 132 20.83 -19.47 13.42
N LYS A 133 21.29 -20.66 13.01
CA LYS A 133 21.95 -21.62 13.92
C LYS A 133 23.18 -21.02 14.59
N LYS A 134 24.01 -20.29 13.83
CA LYS A 134 25.20 -19.60 14.35
C LYS A 134 24.84 -18.52 15.36
N PHE A 135 23.77 -17.76 15.13
CA PHE A 135 23.31 -16.75 16.08
C PHE A 135 22.77 -17.40 17.37
N CYS A 136 21.90 -18.40 17.24
CA CYS A 136 21.30 -19.11 18.36
C CYS A 136 22.31 -19.83 19.28
N ALA A 137 23.48 -20.22 18.75
CA ALA A 137 24.53 -20.88 19.53
C ALA A 137 25.34 -19.93 20.43
N ARG A 138 25.13 -18.61 20.34
CA ARG A 138 25.91 -17.63 21.09
C ARG A 138 25.44 -17.53 22.55
N PRO A 139 26.37 -17.46 23.52
CA PRO A 139 26.02 -17.17 24.90
C PRO A 139 25.31 -15.82 25.05
N TRP A 140 24.31 -15.76 25.93
CA TRP A 140 23.49 -14.56 26.10
C TRP A 140 24.29 -13.31 26.50
N HIS A 141 25.33 -13.47 27.31
CA HIS A 141 26.17 -12.36 27.75
C HIS A 141 26.91 -11.68 26.58
N GLU A 142 27.44 -12.47 25.63
CA GLU A 142 28.10 -11.94 24.42
C GLU A 142 27.10 -11.22 23.52
N VAL A 143 25.91 -11.80 23.35
CA VAL A 143 24.83 -11.21 22.54
C VAL A 143 24.45 -9.83 23.10
N LYS A 144 24.28 -9.70 24.41
CA LYS A 144 23.97 -8.40 25.05
C LYS A 144 25.08 -7.38 24.90
N LEU A 145 26.34 -7.77 25.01
CA LEU A 145 27.48 -6.88 24.82
C LEU A 145 27.55 -6.38 23.38
N GLN A 146 27.40 -7.28 22.41
CA GLN A 146 27.48 -6.95 20.99
C GLN A 146 26.31 -6.07 20.51
N TYR A 147 25.10 -6.33 21.00
CA TYR A 147 23.88 -5.66 20.55
C TYR A 147 23.25 -4.77 21.62
N HIS A 148 24.08 -4.11 22.43
CA HIS A 148 23.67 -3.28 23.57
C HIS A 148 22.69 -2.15 23.21
N GLN A 149 22.67 -1.70 21.95
CA GLN A 149 21.76 -0.69 21.43
C GLN A 149 20.31 -1.21 21.22
N ILE A 150 20.13 -2.53 21.16
CA ILE A 150 18.82 -3.15 20.99
C ILE A 150 18.24 -3.48 22.37
N LYS A 151 17.00 -3.07 22.61
CA LYS A 151 16.30 -3.38 23.88
C LYS A 151 16.24 -4.89 24.09
N GLU A 152 16.57 -5.34 25.30
CA GLU A 152 16.69 -6.75 25.66
C GLU A 152 15.44 -7.56 25.28
N LYS A 153 14.24 -6.98 25.47
CA LYS A 153 12.94 -7.59 25.10
C LYS A 153 12.78 -7.98 23.62
N TYR A 154 13.53 -7.35 22.71
CA TYR A 154 13.53 -7.70 21.30
C TYR A 154 14.70 -8.63 20.99
N LEU A 155 15.84 -8.37 21.62
CA LEU A 155 17.06 -9.15 21.42
C LEU A 155 16.88 -10.62 21.84
N SER A 156 16.10 -10.88 22.89
CA SER A 156 15.79 -12.23 23.38
C SER A 156 15.02 -13.07 22.35
N GLU A 157 14.25 -12.42 21.48
CA GLU A 157 13.31 -13.09 20.59
C GLU A 157 13.90 -13.45 19.23
N TYR A 158 15.06 -12.91 18.84
CA TYR A 158 15.57 -13.07 17.46
C TYR A 158 15.92 -14.51 17.11
N CYS A 159 16.46 -15.29 18.05
CA CYS A 159 16.79 -16.69 17.79
C CYS A 159 15.51 -17.49 17.50
N PHE A 160 14.52 -17.38 18.41
CA PHE A 160 13.23 -18.05 18.24
C PHE A 160 12.50 -17.57 16.98
N SER A 161 12.42 -16.26 16.77
CA SER A 161 11.74 -15.66 15.62
C SER A 161 12.39 -16.07 14.30
N GLY A 162 13.73 -16.12 14.24
CA GLY A 162 14.46 -16.60 13.06
C GLY A 162 14.18 -18.06 12.76
N ALA A 163 14.25 -18.92 13.77
CA ALA A 163 13.95 -20.35 13.63
C ALA A 163 12.47 -20.60 13.25
N TYR A 164 11.55 -19.83 13.81
CA TYR A 164 10.14 -19.87 13.48
C TYR A 164 9.88 -19.44 12.04
N ILE A 165 10.46 -18.33 11.59
CA ILE A 165 10.34 -17.87 10.20
C ILE A 165 10.88 -18.90 9.23
N LEU A 166 12.05 -19.48 9.50
CA LEU A 166 12.64 -20.53 8.66
C LEU A 166 11.67 -21.71 8.55
N SER A 167 11.18 -22.22 9.68
CA SER A 167 10.25 -23.35 9.73
C SER A 167 8.92 -23.03 9.03
N LEU A 168 8.40 -21.81 9.19
CA LEU A 168 7.16 -21.38 8.57
C LEU A 168 7.30 -21.28 7.05
N LEU A 169 8.39 -20.71 6.55
CA LEU A 169 8.63 -20.59 5.11
C LEU A 169 8.91 -21.95 4.47
N GLU A 170 9.77 -22.76 5.08
CA GLU A 170 10.18 -24.06 4.55
C GLU A 170 9.08 -25.11 4.65
N ASN A 171 8.53 -25.33 5.85
CA ASN A 171 7.58 -26.41 6.11
C ASN A 171 6.12 -25.97 6.01
N GLY A 172 5.83 -24.69 6.25
CA GLY A 172 4.46 -24.16 6.22
C GLY A 172 4.03 -23.65 4.84
N TYR A 173 4.89 -22.88 4.17
CA TYR A 173 4.64 -22.31 2.84
C TYR A 173 5.40 -23.03 1.72
N GLU A 174 6.10 -24.11 2.04
CA GLU A 174 6.74 -25.00 1.07
C GLU A 174 7.80 -24.29 0.19
N PHE A 175 8.52 -23.33 0.77
CA PHE A 175 9.71 -22.76 0.14
C PHE A 175 10.90 -23.70 0.30
N THR A 176 11.22 -24.40 -0.77
CA THR A 176 12.33 -25.33 -0.90
C THR A 176 13.59 -24.63 -1.40
N THR A 177 14.72 -25.33 -1.39
CA THR A 177 15.99 -24.83 -1.96
C THR A 177 15.84 -24.34 -3.41
N ALA A 178 14.89 -24.89 -4.19
CA ALA A 178 14.66 -24.52 -5.59
C ALA A 178 13.92 -23.19 -5.78
N ASN A 179 13.08 -22.77 -4.83
CA ASN A 179 12.24 -21.57 -4.95
C ASN A 179 12.50 -20.52 -3.87
N TRP A 180 13.34 -20.79 -2.86
CA TRP A 180 13.69 -19.88 -1.77
C TRP A 180 14.20 -18.53 -2.25
N GLN A 181 14.99 -18.51 -3.33
CA GLN A 181 15.53 -17.29 -3.92
C GLN A 181 14.45 -16.33 -4.46
N ARG A 182 13.20 -16.79 -4.57
CA ARG A 182 12.06 -15.95 -4.95
C ARG A 182 11.54 -15.12 -3.79
N ILE A 183 12.06 -15.26 -2.57
CA ILE A 183 11.64 -14.44 -1.43
C ILE A 183 12.58 -13.24 -1.31
N HIS A 184 12.01 -12.04 -1.38
CA HIS A 184 12.70 -10.78 -1.13
C HIS A 184 12.21 -10.17 0.18
N PHE A 185 13.08 -10.04 1.16
CA PHE A 185 12.73 -9.45 2.45
C PHE A 185 12.84 -7.92 2.36
N LEU A 186 11.73 -7.20 2.52
CA LEU A 186 11.66 -5.75 2.34
C LEU A 186 10.91 -5.05 3.47
N GLY A 187 11.51 -3.97 3.98
CA GLY A 187 10.86 -3.09 4.97
C GLY A 187 10.12 -1.93 4.32
N LYS A 188 10.71 -1.37 3.27
CA LYS A 188 10.18 -0.22 2.52
C LYS A 188 10.20 -0.51 1.02
N ILE A 189 9.26 0.12 0.33
CA ILE A 189 9.15 0.13 -1.12
C ILE A 189 9.06 1.61 -1.54
N GLY A 190 10.11 2.13 -2.17
CA GLY A 190 10.27 3.57 -2.37
C GLY A 190 10.33 4.30 -1.01
N SER A 191 9.49 5.32 -0.84
CA SER A 191 9.35 6.06 0.43
C SER A 191 8.32 5.43 1.40
N SER A 192 7.61 4.39 0.99
CA SER A 192 6.47 3.83 1.72
C SER A 192 6.81 2.52 2.41
N ASP A 193 6.28 2.29 3.60
CA ASP A 193 6.43 1.02 4.31
C ASP A 193 5.64 -0.09 3.60
N ALA A 194 6.22 -1.29 3.55
CA ALA A 194 5.53 -2.47 3.07
C ALA A 194 4.53 -2.94 4.15
N GLY A 195 3.24 -2.97 3.83
CA GLY A 195 2.19 -3.36 4.76
C GLY A 195 0.79 -3.20 4.17
N TRP A 196 -0.24 -3.53 4.93
CA TRP A 196 -1.63 -3.48 4.48
C TRP A 196 -2.24 -2.07 4.44
N THR A 197 -1.62 -1.09 5.10
CA THR A 197 -2.20 0.23 5.31
C THR A 197 -2.40 1.03 4.02
N LEU A 198 -1.47 0.94 3.06
CA LEU A 198 -1.61 1.63 1.76
C LEU A 198 -2.73 1.02 0.92
N GLY A 199 -2.75 -0.31 0.74
CA GLY A 199 -3.82 -1.00 0.02
C GLY A 199 -5.20 -0.78 0.65
N TYR A 200 -5.25 -0.71 1.98
CA TYR A 200 -6.46 -0.34 2.72
C TYR A 200 -6.92 1.07 2.36
N MET A 201 -6.01 2.04 2.39
CA MET A 201 -6.30 3.43 2.02
C MET A 201 -6.76 3.54 0.57
N LEU A 202 -6.04 2.92 -0.37
CA LEU A 202 -6.35 2.91 -1.80
C LEU A 202 -7.75 2.36 -2.08
N ASN A 203 -8.13 1.28 -1.40
CA ASN A 203 -9.45 0.68 -1.55
C ASN A 203 -10.55 1.59 -0.99
N LEU A 204 -10.39 2.13 0.23
CA LEU A 204 -11.43 2.93 0.87
C LEU A 204 -11.63 4.33 0.27
N THR A 205 -10.63 4.82 -0.46
CA THR A 205 -10.69 6.07 -1.21
C THR A 205 -11.07 5.87 -2.68
N ASN A 206 -11.34 4.61 -3.10
CA ASN A 206 -11.65 4.24 -4.47
C ASN A 206 -10.59 4.75 -5.49
N MET A 207 -9.32 4.78 -5.08
CA MET A 207 -8.19 5.22 -5.92
C MET A 207 -7.66 4.12 -6.84
N ILE A 208 -8.18 2.89 -6.74
CA ILE A 208 -7.90 1.79 -7.67
C ILE A 208 -9.06 1.73 -8.66
N PRO A 209 -8.87 2.19 -9.91
CA PRO A 209 -9.93 2.14 -10.90
C PRO A 209 -10.22 0.68 -11.27
N ALA A 210 -11.51 0.34 -11.40
CA ALA A 210 -11.94 -1.00 -11.83
C ALA A 210 -11.75 -1.22 -13.33
N GLU A 211 -11.76 -0.13 -14.11
CA GLU A 211 -11.64 -0.14 -15.57
C GLU A 211 -10.50 0.79 -15.99
N GLU A 212 -9.82 0.42 -17.06
CA GLU A 212 -8.90 1.34 -17.72
C GLU A 212 -9.67 2.55 -18.26
N PRO A 213 -9.09 3.76 -18.20
CA PRO A 213 -9.74 4.93 -18.78
C PRO A 213 -10.00 4.68 -20.27
N PRO A 214 -11.18 5.06 -20.79
CA PRO A 214 -11.55 4.78 -22.17
C PRO A 214 -10.50 5.37 -23.11
N ALA A 215 -9.80 4.49 -23.84
CA ALA A 215 -8.86 4.91 -24.85
C ALA A 215 -9.63 5.53 -26.03
N PRO A 216 -9.20 6.68 -26.56
CA PRO A 216 -9.82 7.24 -27.76
C PRO A 216 -9.70 6.22 -28.91
N PRO A 217 -10.74 6.06 -29.74
CA PRO A 217 -10.76 5.03 -30.79
C PRO A 217 -9.72 5.28 -31.90
N LEU A 218 -9.16 6.49 -31.96
CA LEU A 218 -8.16 6.90 -32.94
C LEU A 218 -6.96 7.50 -32.21
N SER A 219 -5.76 7.24 -32.75
CA SER A 219 -4.57 7.98 -32.32
C SER A 219 -4.76 9.48 -32.57
N TYR A 220 -4.08 10.31 -31.77
CA TYR A 220 -4.12 11.76 -31.94
C TYR A 220 -3.77 12.18 -33.38
N GLY A 221 -2.76 11.55 -33.98
CA GLY A 221 -2.38 11.80 -35.37
C GLY A 221 -3.45 11.40 -36.37
N SER A 222 -4.11 10.25 -36.18
CA SER A 222 -5.21 9.80 -37.05
C SER A 222 -6.42 10.73 -36.95
N TYR A 223 -6.75 11.21 -35.75
CA TYR A 223 -7.83 12.16 -35.53
C TYR A 223 -7.56 13.50 -36.21
N VAL A 224 -6.36 14.07 -36.01
CA VAL A 224 -5.96 15.33 -36.66
C VAL A 224 -5.96 15.16 -38.19
N GLY A 225 -5.44 14.05 -38.71
CA GLY A 225 -5.46 13.75 -40.14
C GLY A 225 -6.86 13.70 -40.74
N LEU A 226 -7.80 13.03 -40.06
CA LEU A 226 -9.21 12.98 -40.46
C LEU A 226 -9.86 14.36 -40.46
N MET A 227 -9.61 15.18 -39.43
CA MET A 227 -10.14 16.54 -39.34
C MET A 227 -9.64 17.41 -40.50
N VAL A 228 -8.33 17.38 -40.79
CA VAL A 228 -7.75 18.14 -41.92
C VAL A 228 -8.32 17.67 -43.25
N LEU A 229 -8.42 16.36 -43.47
CA LEU A 229 -8.99 15.79 -44.68
C LEU A 229 -10.45 16.25 -44.89
N CYS A 230 -11.29 16.13 -43.86
CA CYS A 230 -12.68 16.57 -43.89
C CYS A 230 -12.79 18.08 -44.17
N SER A 231 -11.93 18.90 -43.57
CA SER A 231 -11.89 20.34 -43.84
C SER A 231 -11.50 20.66 -45.29
N LEU A 232 -10.50 19.97 -45.84
CA LEU A 232 -10.09 20.15 -47.24
C LEU A 232 -11.19 19.74 -48.22
N VAL A 233 -11.88 18.63 -47.95
CA VAL A 233 -13.04 18.19 -48.75
C VAL A 233 -14.14 19.25 -48.71
N LEU A 234 -14.50 19.77 -47.54
CA LEU A 234 -15.48 20.83 -47.39
C LEU A 234 -15.12 22.09 -48.20
N VAL A 235 -13.87 22.56 -48.10
CA VAL A 235 -13.38 23.71 -48.87
C VAL A 235 -13.46 23.44 -50.36
N SER A 236 -13.06 22.25 -50.82
CA SER A 236 -13.12 21.88 -52.23
C SER A 236 -14.56 21.86 -52.77
N VAL A 237 -15.52 21.35 -51.99
CA VAL A 237 -16.95 21.35 -52.33
C VAL A 237 -17.49 22.77 -52.41
N ILE A 238 -17.14 23.63 -51.46
CA ILE A 238 -17.54 25.05 -51.47
C ILE A 238 -16.97 25.77 -52.69
N LEU A 239 -15.69 25.54 -53.03
CA LEU A 239 -15.06 26.13 -54.22
C LEU A 239 -15.69 25.63 -55.52
N LEU A 240 -15.98 24.33 -55.61
CA LEU A 240 -16.67 23.73 -56.77
C LEU A 240 -18.09 24.28 -56.90
N ALA A 241 -18.84 24.37 -55.81
CA ALA A 241 -20.16 25.00 -55.79
C ALA A 241 -20.07 26.46 -56.22
N TRP A 242 -19.11 27.22 -55.66
CA TRP A 242 -18.87 28.59 -56.04
C TRP A 242 -18.58 28.72 -57.54
N LEU A 243 -17.72 27.88 -58.11
CA LEU A 243 -17.42 27.88 -59.56
C LEU A 243 -18.64 27.49 -60.43
N LEU A 244 -19.47 26.56 -59.98
CA LEU A 244 -20.66 26.12 -60.73
C LEU A 244 -21.82 27.13 -60.66
N PHE A 245 -22.02 27.78 -59.52
CA PHE A 245 -23.09 28.77 -59.33
C PHE A 245 -22.67 30.18 -59.75
N HIS A 246 -21.37 30.48 -59.76
CA HIS A 246 -20.84 31.73 -60.31
C HIS A 246 -20.64 31.59 -61.81
N LYS A 247 -21.74 31.60 -62.59
CA LYS A 247 -21.64 31.68 -64.05
C LYS A 247 -20.83 32.94 -64.43
N PRO A 248 -19.80 32.83 -65.29
CA PRO A 248 -19.15 34.02 -65.83
C PRO A 248 -20.16 34.81 -66.66
N LYS A 249 -20.20 36.14 -66.48
CA LYS A 249 -21.03 37.10 -67.25
C LYS A 249 -20.75 37.13 -68.77
N CYS A 250 -20.07 36.14 -69.33
CA CYS A 250 -19.59 36.15 -70.72
C CYS A 250 -20.47 35.40 -71.74
N LEU A 251 -21.61 34.81 -71.35
CA LEU A 251 -22.56 34.15 -72.28
C LEU A 251 -23.94 34.80 -72.28
N GLN A 252 -24.00 36.14 -72.22
CA GLN A 252 -25.24 36.91 -72.36
C GLN A 252 -25.10 38.11 -73.31
N LYS A 253 -24.23 38.01 -74.32
CA LYS A 253 -24.26 38.93 -75.47
C LYS A 253 -24.49 38.15 -76.75
N GLY A 254 -25.71 38.23 -77.26
CA GLY A 254 -26.03 37.90 -78.64
C GLY A 254 -27.38 37.22 -78.84
N ILE A 255 -28.48 37.93 -78.58
CA ILE A 255 -29.70 37.88 -79.42
C ILE A 255 -30.27 39.31 -79.40
N VAL A 256 -30.13 40.01 -80.53
CA VAL A 256 -30.97 41.17 -80.92
C VAL A 256 -32.23 40.61 -81.55
#